data_AF-A0A7W0CAS2-F1
#
_entry.id   AF-A0A7W0CAS2-F1
#
_cell.length_a   1.000
_cell.length_b   1.000
_cell.length_c   1.000
_cell.angle_alpha   90.00
_cell.angle_beta   90.00
_cell.angle_gamma   90.00
#
_symmetry.space_group_name_H-M   'P 1'
#
loop_
_entity.id
_entity.type
_entity.pdbx_description
1 polymer ?
#
loop_
_entity_poly.entity_id
_entity_poly.type
_entity_poly.pdbx_seq_one_letter_code
_entity_poly.pdbx_strand_id
1 'polypeptide(L)'
;MIKHASMFSQLIAMIDRKNFHELVYRHKSERFAKKFNSWEHFVSMLFCQLAQAKILREICGGIACCMGKMKHPGMKAAPNKSTLSYADSHRSWELFRDLFYQTLDTCRAAAPGKHKFRFKNKLLSLDSSTISLCLSMFPWAKFRQTKGAVKLHLLLDHDGYMPSYAYISNGKMADIHVARQISLSPGSIITMD
;
A
#
# COMPACT_ATOMS: atom_id res chain seq x y z
N MET A 1 -21.35 7.87 22.45
CA MET A 1 -21.13 8.41 21.08
C MET A 1 -19.80 9.14 21.08
N ILE A 2 -18.75 8.60 20.43
CA ILE A 2 -17.42 9.25 20.44
C ILE A 2 -17.48 10.44 19.47
N LYS A 3 -17.30 11.66 19.99
CA LYS A 3 -17.39 12.91 19.21
C LYS A 3 -16.28 13.07 18.15
N HIS A 4 -15.17 12.33 18.26
CA HIS A 4 -14.05 12.41 17.33
C HIS A 4 -13.51 11.00 16.99
N ALA A 5 -13.62 10.62 15.72
CA ALA A 5 -13.00 9.42 15.19
C ALA A 5 -11.47 9.60 15.18
N SER A 6 -10.70 8.54 15.50
CA SER A 6 -9.23 8.60 15.37
C SER A 6 -8.83 8.90 13.93
N MET A 7 -7.66 9.51 13.70
CA MET A 7 -7.13 9.72 12.34
C MET A 7 -7.13 8.43 11.53
N PHE A 8 -6.75 7.31 12.17
CA PHE A 8 -6.82 5.99 11.55
C PHE A 8 -8.24 5.59 11.11
N SER A 9 -9.25 5.88 11.92
CA SER A 9 -10.65 5.63 11.56
C SER A 9 -11.12 6.53 10.41
N GLN A 10 -10.64 7.77 10.37
CA GLN A 10 -10.95 8.71 9.27
C GLN A 10 -10.31 8.24 7.95
N LEU A 11 -9.06 7.77 7.99
CA LEU A 11 -8.38 7.18 6.82
C LEU A 11 -9.13 5.96 6.30
N ILE A 12 -9.57 5.06 7.19
CA ILE A 12 -10.37 3.90 6.80
C ILE A 12 -11.71 4.30 6.20
N ALA A 13 -12.34 5.36 6.74
CA ALA A 13 -13.61 5.85 6.25
C ALA A 13 -13.54 6.42 4.82
N MET A 14 -12.35 6.74 4.31
CA MET A 14 -12.16 7.13 2.90
C MET A 14 -12.33 5.95 1.94
N ILE A 15 -12.22 4.71 2.42
CA ILE A 15 -12.41 3.51 1.61
C ILE A 15 -13.89 3.13 1.61
N ASP A 16 -14.51 3.18 0.43
CA ASP A 16 -15.88 2.75 0.26
C ASP A 16 -16.00 1.24 0.48
N ARG A 17 -16.80 0.86 1.50
CA ARG A 17 -16.98 -0.54 1.87
C ARG A 17 -17.68 -1.36 0.80
N LYS A 18 -18.62 -0.78 0.06
CA LYS A 18 -19.37 -1.49 -0.98
C LYS A 18 -18.44 -1.88 -2.12
N ASN A 19 -17.64 -0.93 -2.60
CA ASN A 19 -16.63 -1.16 -3.63
C ASN A 19 -15.58 -2.18 -3.17
N PHE A 20 -15.13 -2.09 -1.91
CA PHE A 20 -14.23 -3.08 -1.34
C PHE A 20 -14.85 -4.50 -1.35
N HIS A 21 -16.11 -4.65 -0.93
CA HIS A 21 -16.79 -5.95 -0.94
C HIS A 21 -16.98 -6.50 -2.35
N GLU A 22 -17.20 -5.64 -3.36
CA GLU A 22 -17.23 -6.07 -4.75
C GLU A 22 -15.87 -6.63 -5.20
N LEU A 23 -14.76 -5.97 -4.84
CA LEU A 23 -13.41 -6.47 -5.12
C LEU A 23 -13.15 -7.81 -4.40
N VAL A 24 -13.59 -7.95 -3.15
CA VAL A 24 -13.48 -9.20 -2.38
C VAL A 24 -14.20 -10.35 -3.10
N TYR A 25 -15.40 -10.10 -3.61
CA TYR A 25 -16.17 -11.08 -4.38
C TYR A 25 -15.45 -11.46 -5.68
N ARG A 26 -14.97 -10.45 -6.43
CA ARG A 26 -14.26 -10.62 -7.70
C ARG A 26 -13.00 -11.47 -7.56
N HIS A 27 -12.19 -11.19 -6.54
CA HIS A 27 -10.93 -11.87 -6.26
C HIS A 27 -11.09 -13.15 -5.42
N LYS A 28 -12.31 -13.46 -4.97
CA LYS A 28 -12.62 -14.61 -4.10
C LYS A 28 -11.69 -14.68 -2.89
N SER A 29 -11.29 -13.53 -2.34
CA SER A 29 -10.28 -13.42 -1.28
C SER A 29 -10.75 -13.96 0.08
N GLU A 30 -12.05 -14.17 0.23
CA GLU A 30 -12.67 -14.82 1.41
C GLU A 30 -13.05 -16.28 1.17
N ARG A 31 -12.63 -16.89 0.06
CA ARG A 31 -12.85 -18.32 -0.17
C ARG A 31 -12.18 -19.11 0.96
N PHE A 32 -12.98 -19.77 1.80
CA PHE A 32 -12.59 -20.49 3.03
C PHE A 32 -12.28 -19.64 4.28
N ALA A 33 -12.48 -18.33 4.24
CA ALA A 33 -12.35 -17.49 5.43
C ALA A 33 -13.50 -17.79 6.42
N LYS A 34 -13.16 -18.07 7.68
CA LYS A 34 -14.17 -18.36 8.73
C LYS A 34 -14.45 -17.14 9.61
N LYS A 35 -13.46 -16.74 10.43
CA LYS A 35 -13.62 -15.73 11.47
C LYS A 35 -12.94 -14.40 11.16
N PHE A 36 -11.89 -14.43 10.34
CA PHE A 36 -11.10 -13.27 9.94
C PHE A 36 -11.42 -12.95 8.50
N ASN A 37 -12.11 -11.84 8.25
CA ASN A 37 -12.56 -11.47 6.90
C ASN A 37 -11.51 -10.62 6.17
N SER A 38 -11.75 -10.29 4.90
CA SER A 38 -10.83 -9.49 4.08
C SER A 38 -10.76 -8.04 4.53
N TRP A 39 -11.83 -7.49 5.09
CA TRP A 39 -11.83 -6.14 5.65
C TRP A 39 -10.92 -6.03 6.87
N GLU A 40 -11.03 -6.97 7.82
CA GLU A 40 -10.18 -7.04 9.01
C GLU A 40 -8.71 -7.21 8.64
N HIS A 41 -8.42 -7.97 7.58
CA HIS A 41 -7.08 -8.10 7.04
C HIS A 41 -6.56 -6.82 6.41
N PHE A 42 -7.36 -6.17 5.57
CA PHE A 42 -7.02 -4.85 5.02
C PHE A 42 -6.70 -3.85 6.14
N VAL A 43 -7.57 -3.75 7.14
CA VAL A 43 -7.35 -2.86 8.30
C VAL A 43 -6.07 -3.24 9.06
N SER A 44 -5.77 -4.53 9.20
CA SER A 44 -4.56 -5.00 9.89
C SER A 44 -3.29 -4.63 9.12
N MET A 45 -3.31 -4.77 7.79
CA MET A 45 -2.18 -4.41 6.93
C MET A 45 -2.02 -2.89 6.82
N LEU A 46 -3.10 -2.13 6.77
CA LEU A 46 -3.04 -0.66 6.82
C LEU A 46 -2.47 -0.17 8.15
N PHE A 47 -2.89 -0.78 9.28
CA PHE A 47 -2.31 -0.52 10.58
C PHE A 47 -0.81 -0.82 10.60
N CYS A 48 -0.39 -1.96 10.03
CA CYS A 48 1.02 -2.33 9.93
C CYS A 48 1.85 -1.23 9.26
N GLN A 49 1.39 -0.69 8.13
CA GLN A 49 2.11 0.35 7.39
C GLN A 49 2.17 1.66 8.16
N LEU A 50 1.03 2.12 8.71
CA LEU A 50 0.95 3.41 9.42
C LEU A 50 1.65 3.39 10.78
N ALA A 51 1.64 2.26 11.48
CA ALA A 51 2.34 2.08 12.74
C ALA A 51 3.82 1.67 12.57
N GLN A 52 4.28 1.52 11.32
CA GLN A 52 5.63 1.02 10.99
C GLN A 52 5.99 -0.31 11.71
N ALA A 53 4.98 -1.17 11.90
CA ALA A 53 5.16 -2.47 12.53
C ALA A 53 5.98 -3.39 11.62
N LYS A 54 6.99 -4.06 12.16
CA LYS A 54 7.94 -4.89 11.41
C LYS A 54 7.66 -6.38 11.56
N ILE A 55 6.97 -6.78 12.63
CA ILE A 55 6.66 -8.19 12.90
C ILE A 55 5.17 -8.39 13.22
N LEU A 56 4.65 -9.59 12.91
CA LEU A 56 3.24 -9.94 13.17
C LEU A 56 2.80 -9.71 14.61
N ARG A 57 3.72 -9.86 15.58
CA ARG A 57 3.45 -9.62 17.00
C ARG A 57 3.11 -8.15 17.27
N GLU A 58 3.81 -7.21 16.63
CA GLU A 58 3.55 -5.77 16.78
C GLU A 58 2.21 -5.39 16.17
N ILE A 59 1.86 -5.98 15.02
CA ILE A 59 0.56 -5.76 14.38
C ILE A 59 -0.57 -6.25 15.29
N CYS A 60 -0.53 -7.52 15.70
CA CYS A 60 -1.60 -8.12 16.51
C CYS A 60 -1.71 -7.44 17.88
N GLY A 61 -0.56 -7.18 18.54
CA GLY A 61 -0.51 -6.53 19.84
C GLY A 61 -0.95 -5.06 19.78
N GLY A 62 -0.52 -4.31 18.78
CA GLY A 62 -0.92 -2.91 18.58
C GLY A 62 -2.41 -2.76 18.33
N ILE A 63 -2.99 -3.65 17.53
CA ILE A 63 -4.44 -3.70 17.31
C ILE A 63 -5.16 -4.09 18.62
N ALA A 64 -4.66 -5.09 19.35
CA ALA A 64 -5.21 -5.52 20.63
C ALA A 64 -5.30 -4.38 21.66
N CYS A 65 -4.23 -3.58 21.79
CA CYS A 65 -4.21 -2.40 22.68
C CYS A 65 -5.24 -1.34 22.27
N CYS A 66 -5.51 -1.20 20.97
CA CYS A 66 -6.40 -0.17 20.43
C CYS A 66 -7.85 -0.64 20.22
N MET A 67 -8.23 -1.86 20.62
CA MET A 67 -9.52 -2.48 20.26
C MET A 67 -10.75 -1.63 20.59
N GLY A 68 -10.72 -0.86 21.68
CA GLY A 68 -11.81 0.06 22.02
C GLY A 68 -12.14 1.05 20.90
N LYS A 69 -11.12 1.53 20.17
CA LYS A 69 -11.27 2.45 19.04
C LYS A 69 -11.41 1.73 17.69
N MET A 70 -10.99 0.47 17.60
CA MET A 70 -10.99 -0.33 16.36
C MET A 70 -12.35 -0.99 16.03
N LYS A 71 -13.29 -1.01 16.98
CA LYS A 71 -14.65 -1.50 16.72
C LYS A 71 -15.39 -0.67 15.67
N HIS A 72 -15.23 0.65 15.70
CA HIS A 72 -15.86 1.57 14.74
C HIS A 72 -15.39 1.37 13.29
N PRO A 73 -14.08 1.26 13.00
CA PRO A 73 -13.60 0.92 11.66
C PRO A 73 -13.91 -0.53 11.23
N GLY A 74 -14.62 -1.32 12.05
CA GLY A 74 -15.18 -2.62 11.64
C GLY A 74 -14.37 -3.85 12.07
N MET A 75 -13.39 -3.71 12.97
CA MET A 75 -12.70 -4.86 13.54
C MET A 75 -13.52 -5.46 14.68
N LYS A 76 -13.83 -6.76 14.61
CA LYS A 76 -14.57 -7.44 15.67
C LYS A 76 -13.65 -7.84 16.82
N ALA A 77 -12.45 -8.30 16.48
CA ALA A 77 -11.41 -8.70 17.42
C ALA A 77 -10.03 -8.43 16.81
N ALA A 78 -9.00 -8.38 17.67
CA ALA A 78 -7.63 -8.37 17.18
C ALA A 78 -7.29 -9.73 16.55
N PRO A 79 -6.60 -9.76 15.40
CA PRO A 79 -6.22 -11.01 14.77
C PRO A 79 -5.19 -11.76 15.61
N ASN A 80 -5.27 -13.09 15.60
CA ASN A 80 -4.19 -13.93 16.11
C ASN A 80 -3.04 -13.98 15.08
N LYS A 81 -1.80 -14.14 15.57
CA LYS A 81 -0.60 -14.21 14.72
C LYS A 81 -0.70 -15.27 13.62
N SER A 82 -1.16 -16.47 13.97
CA SER A 82 -1.33 -17.58 13.01
C SER A 82 -2.40 -17.28 11.98
N THR A 83 -3.50 -16.63 12.38
CA THR A 83 -4.58 -16.24 11.48
C THR A 83 -4.14 -15.15 10.49
N LEU A 84 -3.42 -14.13 10.96
CA LEU A 84 -2.88 -13.08 10.10
C LEU A 84 -1.84 -13.65 9.12
N SER A 85 -0.89 -14.45 9.62
CA SER A 85 0.11 -15.12 8.78
C SER A 85 -0.54 -16.01 7.72
N TYR A 86 -1.58 -16.77 8.08
CA TYR A 86 -2.30 -17.61 7.13
C TYR A 86 -2.98 -16.78 6.05
N ALA A 87 -3.63 -15.68 6.43
CA ALA A 87 -4.27 -14.76 5.49
C ALA A 87 -3.26 -14.12 4.52
N ASP A 88 -2.10 -13.67 5.01
CA ASP A 88 -1.03 -13.11 4.18
C ASP A 88 -0.49 -14.11 3.15
N SER A 89 -0.42 -15.40 3.50
CA SER A 89 0.07 -16.44 2.59
C SER A 89 -0.95 -16.93 1.56
N HIS A 90 -2.25 -16.85 1.86
CA HIS A 90 -3.29 -17.50 1.03
C HIS A 90 -4.19 -16.53 0.27
N ARG A 91 -4.27 -15.26 0.66
CA ARG A 91 -5.12 -14.29 -0.03
C ARG A 91 -4.39 -13.68 -1.21
N SER A 92 -5.11 -13.50 -2.31
CA SER A 92 -4.54 -12.84 -3.49
C SER A 92 -4.18 -11.39 -3.17
N TRP A 93 -2.96 -11.00 -3.53
CA TRP A 93 -2.47 -9.63 -3.46
C TRP A 93 -3.20 -8.70 -4.45
N GLU A 94 -3.87 -9.27 -5.46
CA GLU A 94 -4.60 -8.52 -6.49
C GLU A 94 -5.75 -7.71 -5.90
N LEU A 95 -6.35 -8.16 -4.80
CA LEU A 95 -7.33 -7.37 -4.04
C LEU A 95 -6.75 -6.02 -3.63
N PHE A 96 -5.53 -5.99 -3.09
CA PHE A 96 -4.87 -4.77 -2.65
C PHE A 96 -4.42 -3.91 -3.82
N ARG A 97 -3.97 -4.52 -4.92
CA ARG A 97 -3.65 -3.81 -6.18
C ARG A 97 -4.87 -3.06 -6.70
N ASP A 98 -5.98 -3.75 -6.86
CA ASP A 98 -7.18 -3.16 -7.45
C ASP A 98 -7.80 -2.12 -6.52
N LEU A 99 -7.75 -2.35 -5.20
CA LEU A 99 -8.14 -1.35 -4.20
C LEU A 99 -7.27 -0.08 -4.29
N PHE A 100 -5.95 -0.24 -4.46
CA PHE A 100 -5.04 0.89 -4.65
C PHE A 100 -5.44 1.71 -5.88
N TYR A 101 -5.66 1.07 -7.03
CA TYR A 101 -6.05 1.78 -8.25
C TYR A 101 -7.41 2.47 -8.13
N GLN A 102 -8.42 1.82 -7.53
CA GLN A 102 -9.71 2.47 -7.25
C GLN A 102 -9.56 3.71 -6.35
N THR A 103 -8.72 3.60 -5.32
CA THR A 103 -8.45 4.72 -4.41
C THR A 103 -7.70 5.84 -5.14
N LEU A 104 -6.72 5.48 -5.97
CA LEU A 104 -5.95 6.41 -6.79
C LEU A 104 -6.85 7.18 -7.75
N ASP A 105 -7.80 6.52 -8.41
CA ASP A 105 -8.74 7.18 -9.33
C ASP A 105 -9.68 8.13 -8.59
N THR A 106 -10.15 7.75 -7.40
CA THR A 106 -10.93 8.62 -6.52
C THR A 106 -10.12 9.87 -6.13
N CYS A 107 -8.87 9.69 -5.74
CA CYS A 107 -7.97 10.78 -5.39
C CYS A 107 -7.67 11.69 -6.60
N ARG A 108 -7.46 11.12 -7.80
CA ARG A 108 -7.26 11.87 -9.03
C ARG A 108 -8.47 12.73 -9.41
N ALA A 109 -9.68 12.21 -9.22
CA ALA A 109 -10.90 12.96 -9.47
C ALA A 109 -11.08 14.14 -8.50
N ALA A 110 -10.58 14.01 -7.27
CA ALA A 110 -10.63 15.07 -6.26
C ALA A 110 -9.43 16.04 -6.33
N ALA A 111 -8.34 15.66 -7.00
CA ALA A 111 -7.11 16.44 -7.04
C ALA A 111 -7.25 17.69 -7.93
N PRO A 112 -6.66 18.82 -7.53
CA PRO A 112 -6.54 19.97 -8.43
C PRO A 112 -5.64 19.57 -9.61
N GLY A 113 -6.15 19.62 -10.84
CA GLY A 113 -5.47 19.08 -12.02
C GLY A 113 -4.26 19.86 -12.55
N LYS A 114 -3.67 20.78 -11.76
CA LYS A 114 -2.49 21.57 -12.16
C LYS A 114 -1.61 21.89 -10.96
N HIS A 115 -0.30 21.71 -11.14
CA HIS A 115 0.68 22.14 -10.16
C HIS A 115 0.75 23.68 -10.04
N LYS A 116 1.23 24.18 -8.90
CA LYS A 116 1.36 25.62 -8.63
C LYS A 116 2.62 26.28 -9.22
N PHE A 117 3.47 25.52 -9.93
CA PHE A 117 4.70 26.06 -10.50
C PHE A 117 4.45 27.04 -11.66
N ARG A 118 5.40 27.95 -11.89
CA ARG A 118 5.32 29.00 -12.92
C ARG A 118 5.51 28.47 -14.35
N PHE A 119 6.21 27.36 -14.52
CA PHE A 119 6.41 26.73 -15.83
C PHE A 119 5.17 25.92 -16.24
N LYS A 120 5.05 25.54 -17.51
CA LYS A 120 3.89 24.79 -18.03
C LYS A 120 4.13 23.28 -18.16
N ASN A 121 5.39 22.88 -18.08
CA ASN A 121 5.87 21.52 -18.26
C ASN A 121 5.52 20.64 -17.07
N LYS A 122 5.21 19.37 -17.30
CA LYS A 122 5.00 18.42 -16.18
C LYS A 122 6.28 18.27 -15.38
N LEU A 123 6.19 18.42 -14.06
CA LEU A 123 7.24 18.07 -13.13
C LEU A 123 6.97 16.68 -12.55
N LEU A 124 7.95 15.81 -12.65
CA LEU A 124 7.88 14.44 -12.17
C LEU A 124 9.07 14.16 -11.25
N SER A 125 8.84 13.52 -10.11
CA SER A 125 9.93 13.03 -9.25
C SER A 125 10.04 11.52 -9.36
N LEU A 126 11.22 11.05 -9.73
CA LEU A 126 11.55 9.63 -9.69
C LEU A 126 12.38 9.37 -8.45
N ASP A 127 11.88 8.50 -7.59
CA ASP A 127 12.59 8.03 -6.40
C ASP A 127 12.36 6.52 -6.23
N SER A 128 13.19 5.86 -5.43
CA SER A 128 13.06 4.45 -5.16
C SER A 128 13.18 4.10 -3.68
N SER A 129 12.31 3.21 -3.22
CA SER A 129 12.30 2.71 -1.85
C SER A 129 12.74 1.25 -1.82
N THR A 130 13.76 0.95 -1.01
CA THR A 130 14.25 -0.44 -0.84
C THR A 130 13.50 -1.13 0.30
N ILE A 131 12.78 -2.20 -0.02
CA ILE A 131 12.04 -3.03 0.94
C ILE A 131 12.89 -4.24 1.28
N SER A 132 13.32 -4.34 2.53
CA SER A 132 14.14 -5.46 3.01
C SER A 132 13.29 -6.72 3.13
N LEU A 133 13.81 -7.84 2.64
CA LEU A 133 13.19 -9.16 2.67
C LEU A 133 14.09 -10.19 3.35
N CYS A 134 13.47 -11.21 3.93
CA CYS A 134 14.19 -12.36 4.46
C CYS A 134 14.71 -13.23 3.29
N LEU A 135 16.02 -13.33 3.12
CA LEU A 135 16.62 -14.02 1.98
C LEU A 135 16.28 -15.52 1.94
N SER A 136 16.12 -16.17 3.10
CA SER A 136 15.72 -17.58 3.16
C SER A 136 14.29 -17.82 2.68
N MET A 137 13.40 -16.85 2.87
CA MET A 137 12.02 -16.91 2.38
C MET A 137 11.89 -16.47 0.93
N PHE A 138 12.74 -15.53 0.49
CA PHE A 138 12.72 -14.94 -0.85
C PHE A 138 14.11 -15.02 -1.52
N PRO A 139 14.57 -16.23 -1.89
CA PRO A 139 15.92 -16.42 -2.44
C PRO A 139 16.13 -15.70 -3.78
N TRP A 140 15.06 -15.47 -4.55
CA TRP A 140 15.10 -14.72 -5.81
C TRP A 140 15.40 -13.22 -5.63
N ALA A 141 15.18 -12.66 -4.42
CA ALA A 141 15.34 -11.24 -4.13
C ALA A 141 16.74 -10.90 -3.58
N LYS A 142 17.79 -11.62 -3.98
CA LYS A 142 19.15 -11.45 -3.42
C LYS A 142 19.71 -10.04 -3.64
N PHE A 143 19.94 -9.29 -2.55
CA PHE A 143 20.48 -7.93 -2.58
C PHE A 143 21.93 -7.86 -2.08
N ARG A 144 22.25 -8.52 -0.97
CA ARG A 144 23.62 -8.68 -0.43
C ARG A 144 23.91 -10.15 -0.12
N GLN A 145 25.07 -10.46 0.47
CA GLN A 145 25.44 -11.83 0.85
C GLN A 145 24.36 -12.50 1.73
N THR A 146 23.86 -11.78 2.73
CA THR A 146 22.91 -12.32 3.73
C THR A 146 21.53 -11.64 3.71
N LYS A 147 21.30 -10.67 2.82
CA LYS A 147 20.06 -9.87 2.79
C LYS A 147 19.35 -9.98 1.45
N GLY A 148 18.05 -10.21 1.50
CA GLY A 148 17.15 -10.05 0.36
C GLY A 148 16.55 -8.65 0.37
N ALA A 149 16.27 -8.08 -0.81
CA ALA A 149 15.50 -6.86 -0.93
C ALA A 149 14.88 -6.74 -2.32
N VAL A 150 13.74 -6.07 -2.37
CA VAL A 150 13.16 -5.53 -3.60
C VAL A 150 13.21 -4.02 -3.57
N LYS A 151 13.15 -3.39 -4.73
CA LYS A 151 13.11 -1.94 -4.88
C LYS A 151 11.82 -1.54 -5.56
N LEU A 152 11.08 -0.62 -4.95
CA LEU A 152 9.92 0.02 -5.55
C LEU A 152 10.37 1.35 -6.14
N HIS A 153 10.38 1.45 -7.46
CA HIS A 153 10.64 2.68 -8.21
C HIS A 153 9.31 3.38 -8.42
N LEU A 154 9.20 4.62 -7.98
CA LEU A 154 7.96 5.40 -8.03
C LEU A 154 8.18 6.71 -8.76
N LEU A 155 7.31 7.00 -9.72
CA LEU A 155 7.25 8.30 -10.39
C LEU A 155 6.05 9.09 -9.85
N LEU A 156 6.33 10.18 -9.14
CA LEU A 156 5.32 11.07 -8.59
C LEU A 156 5.04 12.22 -9.57
N ASP A 157 3.78 12.42 -9.93
CA ASP A 157 3.33 13.58 -10.72
C ASP A 157 2.95 14.74 -9.79
N HIS A 158 3.63 15.87 -9.93
CA HIS A 158 3.41 17.05 -9.09
C HIS A 158 2.16 17.84 -9.43
N ASP A 159 1.47 17.55 -10.55
CA ASP A 159 0.20 18.20 -10.86
C ASP A 159 -0.87 17.90 -9.79
N GLY A 160 -0.93 16.64 -9.35
CA GLY A 160 -1.89 16.18 -8.34
C GLY A 160 -1.26 15.50 -7.13
N TYR A 161 0.07 15.45 -7.04
CA TYR A 161 0.82 14.63 -6.07
C TYR A 161 0.41 13.16 -6.09
N MET A 162 0.21 12.61 -7.29
CA MET A 162 -0.25 11.23 -7.47
C MET A 162 0.84 10.37 -8.09
N PRO A 163 0.95 9.09 -7.69
CA PRO A 163 1.82 8.15 -8.39
C PRO A 163 1.31 7.96 -9.83
N SER A 164 2.23 8.13 -10.78
CA SER A 164 2.00 7.95 -12.22
C SER A 164 2.60 6.64 -12.74
N TYR A 165 3.66 6.15 -12.09
CA TYR A 165 4.31 4.88 -12.40
C TYR A 165 4.83 4.24 -11.12
N ALA A 166 4.72 2.90 -11.04
CA ALA A 166 5.25 2.10 -9.95
C ALA A 166 5.81 0.80 -10.53
N TYR A 167 7.07 0.51 -10.24
CA TYR A 167 7.74 -0.71 -10.71
C TYR A 167 8.53 -1.38 -9.59
N ILE A 168 8.30 -2.67 -9.40
CA ILE A 168 9.02 -3.47 -8.41
C ILE A 168 10.11 -4.26 -9.12
N SER A 169 11.36 -4.05 -8.72
CA SER A 169 12.51 -4.77 -9.22
C SER A 169 13.26 -5.47 -8.08
N ASN A 170 14.30 -6.25 -8.43
CA ASN A 170 15.29 -6.66 -7.45
C ASN A 170 15.97 -5.44 -6.80
N GLY A 171 16.35 -5.54 -5.53
CA GLY A 171 16.98 -4.47 -4.74
C GLY A 171 18.24 -3.87 -5.36
N LYS A 172 18.94 -4.60 -6.24
CA LYS A 172 20.18 -4.12 -6.90
C LYS A 172 19.94 -3.24 -8.13
N MET A 173 18.70 -3.15 -8.62
CA MET A 173 18.41 -2.37 -9.83
C MET A 173 18.69 -0.88 -9.58
N ALA A 174 19.46 -0.27 -10.47
CA ALA A 174 19.70 1.17 -10.44
C ALA A 174 18.53 1.93 -11.08
N ASP A 175 18.18 3.07 -10.49
CA ASP A 175 16.98 3.82 -10.83
C ASP A 175 17.05 4.39 -12.24
N ILE A 176 18.26 4.71 -12.71
CA ILE A 176 18.51 5.17 -14.09
C ILE A 176 18.06 4.16 -15.15
N HIS A 177 18.15 2.85 -14.87
CA HIS A 177 17.71 1.83 -15.82
C HIS A 177 16.18 1.82 -15.93
N VAL A 178 15.49 2.01 -14.82
CA VAL A 178 14.03 2.12 -14.79
C VAL A 178 13.60 3.44 -15.41
N ALA A 179 14.28 4.55 -15.12
CA ALA A 179 14.00 5.87 -15.70
C ALA A 179 13.94 5.84 -17.23
N ARG A 180 14.85 5.10 -17.86
CA ARG A 180 14.92 4.95 -19.33
C ARG A 180 13.78 4.13 -19.94
N GLN A 181 13.05 3.35 -19.14
CA GLN A 181 11.92 2.53 -19.60
C GLN A 181 10.59 3.28 -19.49
N ILE A 182 10.55 4.39 -18.75
CA ILE A 182 9.33 5.16 -18.52
C ILE A 182 9.03 5.98 -19.77
N SER A 183 7.82 5.79 -20.33
CA SER A 183 7.31 6.65 -21.40
C SER A 183 6.75 7.94 -20.81
N LEU A 184 7.26 9.08 -21.28
CA LEU A 184 6.96 10.40 -20.73
C LEU A 184 6.41 11.34 -21.80
N SER A 185 5.54 12.26 -21.39
CA SER A 185 5.09 13.33 -22.28
C SER A 185 6.26 14.22 -22.71
N PRO A 186 6.32 14.67 -23.98
CA PRO A 186 7.34 15.59 -24.43
C PRO A 186 7.44 16.85 -23.56
N GLY A 187 8.68 17.26 -23.26
CA GLY A 187 8.94 18.42 -22.41
C GLY A 187 8.76 18.20 -20.92
N SER A 188 8.46 16.99 -20.44
CA SER A 188 8.42 16.71 -19.00
C SER A 188 9.80 16.91 -18.35
N ILE A 189 9.81 17.45 -17.15
CA ILE A 189 11.00 17.65 -16.32
C ILE A 189 10.99 16.54 -15.27
N ILE A 190 12.05 15.74 -15.21
CA ILE A 190 12.24 14.72 -14.17
C ILE A 190 13.28 15.21 -13.17
N THR A 191 12.94 15.18 -11.89
CA THR A 191 13.89 15.28 -10.80
C THR A 191 14.17 13.88 -10.26
N MET A 192 15.45 13.53 -10.15
CA MET A 192 15.95 12.32 -9.51
C MET A 192 17.21 12.69 -8.73
N ASP A 193 17.48 12.00 -7.63
CA ASP A 193 18.73 12.08 -6.86
C ASP A 193 19.77 11.09 -7.41
#